data_AF-A0A917VSF4-F1
#
_entry.id   AF-A0A917VSF4-F1
#
_cell.length_a   1.000
_cell.length_b   1.000
_cell.length_c   1.000
_cell.angle_alpha   90.00
_cell.angle_beta   90.00
_cell.angle_gamma   90.00
#
_symmetry.space_group_name_H-M   'P 1'
#
loop_
_entity.id
_entity.type
_entity.pdbx_description
1 polymer ?
#
loop_
_entity_poly.entity_id
_entity_poly.type
_entity_poly.pdbx_seq_one_letter_code
_entity_poly.pdbx_strand_id
1 'polypeptide(L)'
;MSDENHEDLEATRRTLRIERAATAVVLHGYRGDKAGVAHAADALFAEGADIADVVVPLAWALARLPRGLDEPTELLDRLAALHCIGDRPPQ
;
A
#
# COMPACT_ATOMS: atom_id res chain seq x y z
N MET A 1 -24.30 -13.70 -11.90
CA MET A 1 -24.11 -13.38 -10.47
C MET A 1 -22.76 -13.88 -9.92
N SER A 2 -22.11 -14.90 -10.48
CA SER A 2 -20.75 -15.31 -10.04
C SER A 2 -19.62 -14.41 -10.57
N ASP A 3 -19.78 -13.84 -11.78
CA ASP A 3 -18.70 -13.07 -12.42
C ASP A 3 -18.52 -11.67 -11.81
N GLU A 4 -19.63 -11.00 -11.46
CA GLU A 4 -19.64 -9.66 -10.84
C GLU A 4 -18.95 -9.66 -9.46
N ASN A 5 -19.21 -10.68 -8.62
CA ASN A 5 -18.54 -10.84 -7.34
C ASN A 5 -17.04 -11.13 -7.46
N HIS A 6 -16.60 -11.74 -8.58
CA HIS A 6 -15.19 -12.01 -8.82
C HIS A 6 -14.44 -10.75 -9.21
N GLU A 7 -15.03 -9.93 -10.08
CA GLU A 7 -14.48 -8.64 -10.50
C GLU A 7 -14.36 -7.66 -9.32
N ASP A 8 -15.40 -7.59 -8.47
CA ASP A 8 -15.38 -6.76 -7.25
C ASP A 8 -14.28 -7.19 -6.26
N LEU A 9 -14.04 -8.50 -6.15
CA LEU A 9 -13.00 -9.05 -5.28
C LEU A 9 -11.60 -8.70 -5.81
N GLU A 10 -11.37 -8.82 -7.11
CA GLU A 10 -10.11 -8.45 -7.74
C GLU A 10 -9.85 -6.95 -7.66
N ALA A 11 -10.88 -6.12 -7.88
CA ALA A 11 -10.79 -4.68 -7.68
C ALA A 11 -10.43 -4.32 -6.24
N THR A 12 -11.05 -4.98 -5.26
CA THR A 12 -10.73 -4.79 -3.83
C THR A 12 -9.29 -5.18 -3.52
N ARG A 13 -8.82 -6.31 -4.05
CA ARG A 13 -7.43 -6.76 -3.86
C ARG A 13 -6.43 -5.80 -4.48
N ARG A 14 -6.71 -5.29 -5.69
CA ARG A 14 -5.88 -4.27 -6.34
C ARG A 14 -5.76 -3.05 -5.43
N THR A 15 -6.87 -2.54 -4.90
CA THR A 15 -6.86 -1.42 -3.95
C THR A 15 -5.97 -1.68 -2.75
N LEU A 16 -6.06 -2.87 -2.14
CA LEU A 16 -5.21 -3.24 -1.00
C LEU A 16 -3.72 -3.29 -1.36
N ARG A 17 -3.36 -3.82 -2.54
CA ARG A 17 -1.97 -3.87 -3.00
C ARG A 17 -1.41 -2.47 -3.25
N ILE A 18 -2.21 -1.58 -3.84
CA ILE A 18 -1.87 -0.17 -4.03
C ILE A 18 -1.66 0.52 -2.68
N GLU A 19 -2.55 0.31 -1.72
CA GLU A 19 -2.41 0.89 -0.37
C GLU A 19 -1.12 0.41 0.33
N ARG A 20 -0.78 -0.88 0.21
CA ARG A 20 0.48 -1.43 0.75
C ARG A 20 1.67 -0.74 0.13
N ALA A 21 1.72 -0.69 -1.20
CA ALA A 21 2.84 -0.13 -1.94
C ALA A 21 3.01 1.37 -1.67
N ALA A 22 1.92 2.15 -1.67
CA ALA A 22 1.97 3.57 -1.33
C ALA A 22 2.44 3.82 0.11
N THR A 23 1.95 3.04 1.07
CA THR A 23 2.39 3.15 2.48
C THR A 23 3.87 2.78 2.61
N ALA A 24 4.32 1.74 1.88
CA ALA A 24 5.72 1.31 1.86
C ALA A 24 6.64 2.37 1.26
N VAL A 25 6.26 3.04 0.16
CA VAL A 25 7.03 4.16 -0.42
C VAL A 25 7.32 5.21 0.64
N VAL A 26 6.31 5.61 1.42
CA VAL A 26 6.47 6.63 2.46
C VAL A 26 7.36 6.14 3.59
N LEU A 27 7.16 4.90 4.06
CA LEU A 27 7.97 4.30 5.12
C LEU A 27 9.46 4.19 4.74
N HIS A 28 9.75 3.65 3.56
CA HIS A 28 11.12 3.52 3.08
C HIS A 28 11.76 4.89 2.79
N GLY A 29 10.97 5.83 2.26
CA GLY A 29 11.40 7.22 2.08
C GLY A 29 11.79 7.88 3.40
N TYR A 30 10.98 7.71 4.44
CA TYR A 30 11.27 8.21 5.79
C TYR A 30 12.56 7.60 6.37
N ARG A 31 12.79 6.30 6.15
CA ARG A 31 14.01 5.59 6.61
C ARG A 31 15.25 5.87 5.76
N GLY A 32 15.13 6.60 4.65
CA GLY A 32 16.22 6.80 3.70
C GLY A 32 16.60 5.54 2.90
N ASP A 33 15.73 4.52 2.88
CA ASP A 33 15.92 3.26 2.17
C ASP A 33 15.51 3.39 0.70
N LYS A 34 16.47 3.77 -0.14
CA LYS A 34 16.23 3.98 -1.59
C LYS A 34 15.83 2.71 -2.33
N ALA A 35 16.35 1.55 -1.91
CA ALA A 35 16.03 0.28 -2.57
C ALA A 35 14.58 -0.13 -2.25
N GLY A 36 14.16 0.03 -0.99
CA GLY A 36 12.78 -0.18 -0.59
C GLY A 36 11.80 0.76 -1.27
N VAL A 37 12.16 2.04 -1.46
CA VAL A 37 11.34 2.99 -2.24
C VAL A 37 11.18 2.51 -3.69
N ALA A 38 12.27 2.12 -4.34
CA ALA A 38 12.21 1.64 -5.73
C ALA A 38 11.32 0.39 -5.84
N HIS A 39 11.48 -0.57 -4.93
CA HIS A 39 10.66 -1.78 -4.92
C HIS A 39 9.17 -1.50 -4.72
N ALA A 40 8.83 -0.59 -3.81
CA ALA A 40 7.45 -0.20 -3.57
C ALA A 40 6.85 0.60 -4.74
N ALA A 41 7.66 1.43 -5.41
CA ALA A 41 7.24 2.12 -6.64
C ALA A 41 6.98 1.14 -7.79
N ASP A 42 7.86 0.14 -7.97
CA ASP A 42 7.67 -0.93 -8.96
C ASP A 42 6.36 -1.70 -8.72
N ALA A 43 5.98 -1.94 -7.46
CA ALA A 43 4.70 -2.55 -7.12
C ALA A 43 3.50 -1.68 -7.53
N LEU A 44 3.57 -0.35 -7.36
CA LEU A 44 2.53 0.57 -7.86
C LEU A 44 2.40 0.52 -9.39
N PHE A 45 3.54 0.49 -10.09
CA PHE A 45 3.54 0.37 -11.55
C PHE A 45 2.97 -0.97 -12.04
N ALA A 46 3.27 -2.06 -11.33
CA ALA A 46 2.75 -3.39 -11.67
C ALA A 46 1.22 -3.49 -11.54
N GLU A 47 0.61 -2.77 -10.59
CA GLU A 47 -0.85 -2.68 -10.45
C GLU A 47 -1.51 -1.73 -11.46
N GLY A 48 -0.71 -1.06 -12.30
CA GLY A 48 -1.18 0.00 -13.20
C GLY A 48 -1.84 1.15 -12.43
N ALA A 49 -1.33 1.48 -11.25
CA ALA A 49 -1.88 2.54 -10.41
C ALA A 49 -1.70 3.92 -11.06
N ASP A 50 -2.76 4.74 -11.04
CA ASP A 50 -2.69 6.13 -11.44
C ASP A 50 -2.57 7.08 -10.23
N ILE A 51 -2.58 8.39 -10.48
CA ILE A 51 -2.49 9.39 -9.42
C ILE A 51 -3.69 9.32 -8.46
N ALA A 52 -4.90 9.04 -8.96
CA ALA A 52 -6.09 8.98 -8.14
C ALA A 52 -6.06 7.76 -7.20
N ASP A 53 -5.51 6.64 -7.65
CA ASP A 53 -5.31 5.44 -6.84
C ASP A 53 -4.35 5.69 -5.66
N VAL A 54 -3.29 6.49 -5.86
CA VAL A 54 -2.21 6.63 -4.87
C VAL A 54 -2.30 7.88 -4.00
N VAL A 55 -3.03 8.92 -4.43
CA VAL A 55 -3.05 10.21 -3.71
C VAL A 55 -3.60 10.08 -2.29
N VAL A 56 -4.67 9.31 -2.09
CA VAL A 56 -5.28 9.14 -0.77
C VAL A 56 -4.38 8.32 0.17
N PRO A 57 -3.87 7.13 -0.23
CA PRO A 57 -2.93 6.38 0.59
C PRO A 57 -1.64 7.14 0.93
N LEU A 58 -1.08 7.86 -0.05
CA LEU A 58 0.13 8.68 0.17
C LEU A 58 -0.12 9.82 1.15
N ALA A 59 -1.23 10.57 0.98
CA ALA A 59 -1.58 11.65 1.89
C ALA A 59 -1.80 11.12 3.33
N TRP A 60 -2.47 9.98 3.46
CA TRP A 60 -2.69 9.32 4.75
C TRP A 60 -1.37 8.92 5.43
N ALA A 61 -0.43 8.34 4.68
CA ALA A 61 0.86 7.87 5.20
C ALA A 61 1.79 9.04 5.55
N LEU A 62 1.86 10.07 4.70
CA LEU A 62 2.65 11.28 4.95
C LEU A 62 2.17 12.02 6.21
N ALA A 63 0.86 12.09 6.44
CA ALA A 63 0.28 12.73 7.62
C ALA A 63 0.64 12.02 8.95
N ARG A 64 1.10 10.77 8.89
CA ARG A 64 1.42 9.90 10.04
C ARG A 64 2.90 9.68 10.24
N LEU A 65 3.73 10.36 9.44
CA LEU A 65 5.14 10.37 9.70
C LEU A 65 5.42 11.06 11.03
N PRO A 66 6.30 10.48 11.87
CA PRO A 66 6.74 11.13 13.09
C PRO A 66 7.49 12.41 12.74
N ARG A 67 7.35 13.43 13.58
CA ARG A 67 7.99 14.74 13.39
C ARG A 67 9.48 14.76 13.79
N GLY A 68 10.02 13.61 14.20
CA GLY A 68 11.40 13.41 14.69
C GLY A 68 12.00 12.10 14.16
N LEU A 69 13.02 11.56 14.85
CA LEU A 69 13.68 10.28 14.52
C LEU A 69 12.96 9.06 15.17
N ASP A 70 11.68 9.22 15.51
CA ASP A 70 10.91 8.16 16.15
C ASP A 70 10.50 7.09 15.14
N GLU A 71 10.12 5.92 15.65
CA GLU A 71 9.63 4.84 14.80
C GLU A 71 8.24 5.22 14.22
N PRO A 72 8.00 5.07 12.90
CA PRO A 72 6.70 5.31 12.27
C PRO A 72 5.72 4.17 12.53
N THR A 73 5.38 3.94 13.81
CA THR A 73 4.58 2.79 14.27
C THR A 73 3.22 2.69 13.56
N GLU A 74 2.54 3.81 13.31
CA GLU A 74 1.26 3.79 12.59
C GLU A 74 1.37 3.26 11.16
N LEU A 75 2.49 3.53 10.46
CA LEU A 75 2.72 3.01 9.11
C LEU A 75 3.03 1.51 9.16
N LEU A 76 3.79 1.07 10.16
CA LEU A 76 4.10 -0.34 10.39
C LEU A 76 2.85 -1.14 10.72
N ASP A 77 2.02 -0.64 11.64
CA ASP A 77 0.75 -1.26 12.02
C ASP A 77 -0.20 -1.33 10.83
N ARG A 78 -0.24 -0.27 10.00
CA ARG A 78 -1.05 -0.28 8.77
C ARG A 78 -0.56 -1.33 7.79
N LEU A 79 0.74 -1.41 7.54
CA LEU A 79 1.29 -2.43 6.65
C LEU A 79 1.01 -3.84 7.18
N ALA A 80 1.18 -4.08 8.47
CA ALA A 80 0.86 -5.36 9.10
C ALA A 80 -0.62 -5.72 8.89
N ALA A 81 -1.53 -4.78 9.14
CA ALA A 81 -2.96 -4.98 8.93
C ALA A 81 -3.29 -5.28 7.46
N LEU A 82 -2.67 -4.56 6.52
CA LEU A 82 -2.88 -4.79 5.09
C LEU A 82 -2.36 -6.15 4.63
N HIS A 83 -1.22 -6.61 5.16
CA HIS A 83 -0.66 -7.94 4.85
C HIS A 83 -1.43 -9.10 5.49
N CYS A 84 -2.16 -8.86 6.59
CA CYS A 84 -3.05 -9.86 7.19
C CYS A 84 -4.26 -10.18 6.28
N ILE A 85 -4.64 -9.28 5.38
CA ILE A 85 -5.68 -9.53 4.39
C ILE A 85 -5.05 -10.32 3.25
N GLY A 86 -5.16 -11.65 3.30
CA GLY A 86 -4.54 -12.53 2.32
C GLY A 86 -5.05 -12.29 0.90
N ASP A 87 -4.13 -12.27 -0.07
CA ASP A 87 -4.43 -12.10 -1.50
C ASP A 87 -4.98 -13.40 -2.15
N ARG A 88 -5.29 -14.43 -1.35
CA ARG A 88 -5.63 -15.77 -1.85
C ARG A 88 -7.10 -15.83 -2.32
N PRO A 89 -7.39 -16.34 -3.53
CA PRO A 89 -8.76 -16.67 -3.91
C PRO A 89 -9.36 -17.74 -2.98
N PRO A 90 -10.67 -17.66 -2.64
CA PRO A 90 -11.36 -18.82 -2.10
C PRO A 90 -11.27 -19.95 -3.14
N GLN A 91 -10.91 -21.14 -2.68
CA GLN A 91 -10.74 -22.34 -3.50
C GLN A 91 -12.08 -22.99 -3.80
#